data_AF-A0A329MJP1-F1
#
_entry.id   AF-A0A329MJP1-F1
#
_cell.length_a   1.000
_cell.length_b   1.000
_cell.length_c   1.000
_cell.angle_alpha   90.00
_cell.angle_beta   90.00
_cell.angle_gamma   90.00
#
_symmetry.space_group_name_H-M   'P 1'
#
loop_
_entity.id
_entity.type
_entity.pdbx_description
1 polymer ?
#
loop_
_entity_poly.entity_id
_entity_poly.type
_entity_poly.pdbx_seq_one_letter_code
_entity_poly.pdbx_strand_id
1 'polypeptide(L)'
;MTLIKQLQQDDDFVGFYILKELAVKLTNNTPPKDYFDIVLGDASGQISAKYWDVSATDKETFFPLDLVKVQGVVQLYREKLQVKITRLRKATAADGVTITDFVRSAPLQPVDLVYTIKQAMESISDPEIKTIVEYCVKKVDDKLMHVPAAKTHHHAYFAGLAYHIVRMLELGEFVCKQRPFLNADMVKAGIILHDIAKPEEMISQLGIVADYSVQGKLVGHIAMASNWIMEAAIRSGIDLDSPKVLGLQHMVLSHHNLGEWGSPVQPQTAEAVALHHIDAIDAKLQMVEDALDTTAATEEWTPMIRGLENKAIYRLKV
;
A
#
# COMPACT_ATOMS: atom_id res chain seq x y z
N MET A 1 6.48 -2.28 25.12
CA MET A 1 5.25 -2.50 24.35
C MET A 1 5.33 -3.92 23.80
N THR A 2 4.29 -4.73 24.00
CA THR A 2 4.25 -6.10 23.45
C THR A 2 3.80 -6.04 22.00
N LEU A 3 4.68 -6.46 21.08
CA LEU A 3 4.37 -6.49 19.66
C LEU A 3 3.41 -7.64 19.34
N ILE A 4 2.53 -7.48 18.36
CA ILE A 4 1.59 -8.51 17.91
C ILE A 4 2.32 -9.81 17.56
N LYS A 5 3.46 -9.74 16.87
CA LYS A 5 4.25 -10.93 16.52
C LYS A 5 4.82 -11.72 17.72
N GLN A 6 4.80 -11.14 18.91
CA GLN A 6 5.29 -11.75 20.15
C GLN A 6 4.18 -12.38 20.99
N LEU A 7 2.90 -12.10 20.65
CA LEU A 7 1.76 -12.60 21.41
C LEU A 7 1.61 -14.11 21.25
N GLN A 8 1.41 -14.79 22.37
CA GLN A 8 1.17 -16.22 22.46
C GLN A 8 -0.20 -16.50 23.08
N GLN A 9 -0.68 -17.74 22.94
CA GLN A 9 -1.93 -18.15 23.59
C GLN A 9 -1.83 -17.95 25.10
N ASP A 10 -2.93 -17.48 25.71
CA ASP A 10 -3.10 -17.24 27.14
C ASP A 10 -2.28 -16.07 27.70
N ASP A 11 -1.66 -15.25 26.84
CA ASP A 11 -1.03 -14.00 27.25
C ASP A 11 -2.06 -12.97 27.73
N ASP A 12 -1.89 -12.50 28.96
CA ASP A 12 -2.48 -11.27 29.48
C ASP A 12 -1.57 -10.08 29.16
N PHE A 13 -2.09 -9.07 28.46
CA PHE A 13 -1.26 -7.93 28.06
C PHE A 13 -1.98 -6.58 28.18
N VAL A 14 -1.15 -5.53 28.29
CA VAL A 14 -1.54 -4.14 28.11
C VAL A 14 -0.61 -3.51 27.09
N GLY A 15 -1.17 -2.98 26.01
CA GLY A 15 -0.38 -2.38 24.93
C GLY A 15 -1.14 -1.29 24.19
N PHE A 16 -0.44 -0.62 23.28
CA PHE A 16 -1.03 0.33 22.36
C PHE A 16 -1.10 -0.30 20.97
N TYR A 17 -2.17 -0.04 20.23
CA TYR A 17 -2.40 -0.60 18.91
C TYR A 17 -3.26 0.37 18.10
N ILE A 18 -3.20 0.27 16.78
CA ILE A 18 -4.15 0.97 15.92
C ILE A 18 -5.38 0.10 15.67
N LEU A 19 -6.57 0.71 15.70
CA LEU A 19 -7.81 0.07 15.23
C LEU A 19 -7.81 0.06 13.70
N LYS A 20 -7.23 -0.96 13.07
CA LYS A 20 -7.12 -1.04 11.61
C LYS A 20 -8.49 -1.21 10.96
N GLU A 21 -9.31 -2.10 11.53
CA GLU A 21 -10.70 -2.30 11.13
C GLU A 21 -11.58 -2.33 12.38
N LEU A 22 -12.80 -1.80 12.28
CA LEU A 22 -13.83 -1.85 13.32
C LEU A 22 -15.18 -2.01 12.66
N ALA A 23 -15.90 -3.07 13.01
CA ALA A 23 -17.29 -3.28 12.62
C ALA A 23 -18.15 -3.58 13.85
N VAL A 24 -19.35 -3.01 13.90
CA VAL A 24 -20.37 -3.36 14.90
C VAL A 24 -21.10 -4.61 14.43
N LYS A 25 -21.12 -5.65 15.26
CA LYS A 25 -21.82 -6.90 15.00
C LYS A 25 -22.69 -7.29 16.19
N LEU A 26 -23.68 -8.14 15.93
CA LEU A 26 -24.58 -8.67 16.96
C LEU A 26 -24.11 -10.05 17.42
N THR A 27 -24.17 -10.28 18.73
CA THR A 27 -24.01 -11.62 19.31
C THR A 27 -25.18 -12.52 18.93
N ASN A 28 -24.97 -13.83 18.90
CA ASN A 28 -26.05 -14.81 18.74
C ASN A 28 -26.87 -15.06 20.03
N ASN A 29 -26.67 -14.26 21.09
CA ASN A 29 -27.43 -14.36 22.32
C ASN A 29 -28.85 -13.82 22.15
N THR A 30 -29.75 -14.19 23.07
CA THR A 30 -31.13 -13.67 23.12
C THR A 30 -31.32 -12.94 24.46
N PRO A 31 -31.51 -11.60 24.47
CA PRO A 31 -31.49 -10.69 23.33
C PRO A 31 -30.07 -10.49 22.75
N PRO A 32 -29.97 -10.15 21.45
CA PRO A 32 -28.67 -9.89 20.83
C PRO A 32 -28.08 -8.61 21.40
N LYS A 33 -26.78 -8.64 21.66
CA LYS A 33 -26.00 -7.48 22.11
C LYS A 33 -24.99 -7.08 21.04
N ASP A 34 -24.64 -5.81 21.02
CA ASP A 34 -23.60 -5.32 20.14
C ASP A 34 -22.21 -5.67 20.67
N TYR A 35 -21.32 -6.01 19.74
CA TYR A 35 -19.89 -6.14 20.00
C TYR A 35 -19.09 -5.53 18.85
N PHE A 36 -17.87 -5.10 19.13
CA PHE A 36 -16.93 -4.69 18.10
C PHE A 36 -16.13 -5.90 17.61
N ASP A 37 -16.20 -6.12 16.30
CA ASP A 37 -15.27 -6.94 15.57
C ASP A 37 -14.11 -6.06 15.09
N ILE A 38 -12.92 -6.28 15.64
CA ILE A 38 -11.77 -5.41 15.49
C ILE A 38 -10.61 -6.17 14.84
N VAL A 39 -9.83 -5.46 14.03
CA VAL A 39 -8.47 -5.86 13.67
C VAL A 39 -7.52 -4.86 14.32
N LEU A 40 -6.73 -5.33 15.30
CA LEU A 40 -5.66 -4.54 15.90
C LEU A 40 -4.42 -4.61 15.00
N GLY A 41 -3.73 -3.50 14.83
CA GLY A 41 -2.46 -3.42 14.11
C GLY A 41 -1.34 -2.82 14.94
N ASP A 42 -0.11 -3.22 14.63
CA ASP A 42 1.11 -2.51 14.97
C ASP A 42 2.16 -2.70 13.84
N ALA A 43 3.38 -2.19 14.02
CA ALA A 43 4.45 -2.33 13.03
C ALA A 43 4.86 -3.79 12.75
N SER A 44 4.50 -4.74 13.63
CA SER A 44 4.86 -6.15 13.51
C SER A 44 3.80 -7.02 12.84
N GLY A 45 2.56 -6.54 12.71
CA GLY A 45 1.49 -7.30 12.09
C GLY A 45 0.10 -6.83 12.51
N GLN A 46 -0.86 -7.76 12.42
CA GLN A 46 -2.24 -7.52 12.80
C GLN A 46 -2.84 -8.76 13.47
N ILE A 47 -3.79 -8.55 14.39
CA ILE A 47 -4.48 -9.63 15.09
C ILE A 47 -5.97 -9.33 15.21
N SER A 48 -6.81 -10.35 15.04
CA SER A 48 -8.26 -10.22 15.24
C SER A 48 -8.54 -10.02 16.73
N ALA A 49 -9.47 -9.13 17.05
CA ALA A 49 -9.86 -8.83 18.42
C ALA A 49 -11.37 -8.66 18.55
N LYS A 50 -11.90 -8.97 19.73
CA LYS A 50 -13.33 -8.80 20.07
C LYS A 50 -13.46 -7.97 21.34
N TYR A 51 -14.24 -6.91 21.27
CA TYR A 51 -14.68 -6.14 22.43
C TYR A 51 -16.19 -6.32 22.58
N TRP A 52 -16.62 -6.95 23.68
CA TRP A 52 -17.99 -7.39 23.89
C TRP A 52 -18.81 -6.36 24.67
N ASP A 53 -20.14 -6.51 24.60
CA ASP A 53 -21.11 -5.70 25.38
C ASP A 53 -20.94 -4.18 25.16
N VAL A 54 -20.82 -3.78 23.90
CA VAL A 54 -20.43 -2.42 23.50
C VAL A 54 -21.59 -1.45 23.64
N SER A 55 -21.35 -0.31 24.30
CA SER A 55 -22.35 0.73 24.56
C SER A 55 -22.56 1.67 23.36
N ALA A 56 -23.61 2.50 23.41
CA ALA A 56 -23.79 3.58 22.43
C ALA A 56 -22.61 4.57 22.45
N THR A 57 -22.11 4.91 23.64
CA THR A 57 -20.95 5.80 23.82
C THR A 57 -19.69 5.24 23.17
N ASP A 58 -19.45 3.92 23.29
CA ASP A 58 -18.30 3.30 22.65
C ASP A 58 -18.35 3.45 21.11
N LYS A 59 -19.54 3.28 20.50
CA LYS A 59 -19.74 3.43 19.05
C LYS A 59 -19.50 4.84 18.54
N GLU A 60 -19.74 5.84 19.39
CA GLU A 60 -19.46 7.25 19.10
C GLU A 60 -18.02 7.65 19.47
N THR A 61 -17.33 6.81 20.23
CA THR A 61 -15.96 7.07 20.67
C THR A 61 -14.94 6.49 19.71
N PHE A 62 -15.08 5.21 19.34
CA PHE A 62 -14.05 4.46 18.62
C PHE A 62 -14.36 4.34 17.14
N PHE A 63 -13.38 4.70 16.32
CA PHE A 63 -13.42 4.61 14.87
C PHE A 63 -12.15 3.94 14.34
N PRO A 64 -12.17 3.38 13.11
CA PRO A 64 -10.95 2.97 12.44
C PRO A 64 -9.90 4.09 12.44
N LEU A 65 -8.63 3.71 12.52
CA LEU A 65 -7.45 4.58 12.65
C LEU A 65 -7.26 5.25 14.01
N ASP A 66 -8.14 5.03 14.99
CA ASP A 66 -7.86 5.46 16.35
C ASP A 66 -6.69 4.66 16.93
N LEU A 67 -5.74 5.38 17.55
CA LEU A 67 -4.72 4.79 18.39
C LEU A 67 -5.33 4.51 19.76
N VAL A 68 -5.28 3.25 20.20
CA VAL A 68 -5.94 2.81 21.42
C VAL A 68 -4.98 2.09 22.36
N LYS A 69 -5.24 2.23 23.65
CA LYS A 69 -4.67 1.36 24.68
C LYS A 69 -5.62 0.21 24.92
N VAL A 70 -5.11 -1.01 24.75
CA VAL A 70 -5.84 -2.26 24.88
C VAL A 70 -5.32 -3.00 26.10
N GLN A 71 -6.24 -3.48 26.93
CA GLN A 71 -6.00 -4.57 27.86
C GLN A 71 -6.80 -5.77 27.37
N GLY A 72 -6.19 -6.94 27.29
CA GLY A 72 -6.86 -8.13 26.78
C GLY A 72 -6.10 -9.41 27.04
N VAL A 73 -6.77 -10.51 26.69
CA VAL A 73 -6.24 -11.87 26.80
C VAL A 73 -6.19 -12.47 25.40
N VAL A 74 -5.07 -13.08 25.04
CA VAL A 74 -4.93 -13.81 23.77
C VAL A 74 -5.52 -15.21 23.93
N GLN A 75 -6.40 -15.60 23.03
CA GLN A 75 -7.07 -16.90 23.03
C GLN A 75 -7.04 -17.53 21.63
N LEU A 76 -7.19 -18.85 21.56
CA LEU A 76 -7.43 -19.52 20.28
C LEU A 76 -8.91 -19.50 19.92
N TYR A 77 -9.21 -19.08 18.69
CA TYR A 77 -10.53 -19.22 18.08
C TYR A 77 -10.39 -19.90 16.72
N ARG A 78 -10.90 -21.14 16.61
CA ARG A 78 -10.76 -21.98 15.40
C ARG A 78 -9.28 -22.09 14.95
N GLU A 79 -8.41 -22.47 15.87
CA GLU A 79 -6.96 -22.63 15.65
C GLU A 79 -6.21 -21.34 15.26
N LYS A 80 -6.81 -20.15 15.42
CA LYS A 80 -6.15 -18.86 15.18
C LYS A 80 -6.14 -18.00 16.44
N LEU A 81 -5.04 -17.29 16.68
CA LEU A 81 -4.94 -16.33 17.77
C LEU A 81 -5.96 -15.19 17.57
N GLN A 82 -6.66 -14.85 18.65
CA GLN A 82 -7.61 -13.76 18.73
C GLN A 82 -7.50 -13.10 20.10
N VAL A 83 -7.57 -11.77 20.16
CA VAL A 83 -7.60 -11.03 21.42
C VAL A 83 -9.03 -10.88 21.91
N LYS A 84 -9.30 -11.28 23.16
CA LYS A 84 -10.49 -10.84 23.89
C LYS A 84 -10.15 -9.56 24.66
N ILE A 85 -10.67 -8.42 24.19
CA ILE A 85 -10.41 -7.12 24.81
C ILE A 85 -11.27 -7.01 26.08
N THR A 86 -10.63 -6.68 27.20
CA THR A 86 -11.27 -6.44 28.49
C THR A 86 -11.40 -4.96 28.80
N ARG A 87 -10.43 -4.13 28.37
CA ARG A 87 -10.53 -2.67 28.43
C ARG A 87 -9.98 -2.02 27.18
N LEU A 88 -10.66 -0.96 26.75
CA LEU A 88 -10.31 -0.18 25.57
C LEU A 88 -10.42 1.31 25.91
N ARG A 89 -9.41 2.10 25.55
CA ARG A 89 -9.48 3.57 25.57
C ARG A 89 -8.65 4.18 24.46
N LYS A 90 -8.96 5.41 24.05
CA LYS A 90 -8.08 6.18 23.17
C LYS A 90 -6.74 6.47 23.83
N ALA A 91 -5.68 6.46 23.04
CA ALA A 91 -4.40 7.05 23.42
C ALA A 91 -4.56 8.56 23.55
N THR A 92 -3.77 9.15 24.43
CA THR A 92 -3.73 10.59 24.72
C THR A 92 -2.31 11.08 24.54
N ALA A 93 -2.10 12.40 24.42
CA ALA A 93 -0.76 12.97 24.33
C ALA A 93 0.15 12.56 25.52
N ALA A 94 -0.43 12.32 26.71
CA ALA A 94 0.31 11.88 27.88
C ALA A 94 0.85 10.44 27.77
N ASP A 95 0.35 9.64 26.82
CA ASP A 95 0.84 8.28 26.58
C ASP A 95 2.16 8.27 25.78
N GLY A 96 2.57 9.39 25.17
CA GLY A 96 3.86 9.53 24.48
C GLY A 96 4.01 8.65 23.22
N VAL A 97 2.89 8.19 22.66
CA VAL A 97 2.84 7.32 21.48
C VAL A 97 2.36 8.09 20.25
N THR A 98 2.97 7.83 19.11
CA THR A 98 2.54 8.40 17.82
C THR A 98 1.99 7.30 16.94
N ILE A 99 0.97 7.63 16.14
CA ILE A 99 0.32 6.64 15.27
C ILE A 99 1.29 5.99 14.28
N THR A 100 2.33 6.71 13.86
CA THR A 100 3.42 6.22 13.01
C THR A 100 4.23 5.09 13.64
N ASP A 101 4.21 4.93 14.97
CA ASP A 101 4.85 3.79 15.65
C ASP A 101 4.07 2.47 15.45
N PHE A 102 2.81 2.55 14.99
CA PHE A 102 1.87 1.43 14.89
C PHE A 102 1.36 1.19 13.47
N VAL A 103 1.69 2.08 12.53
CA VAL A 103 1.49 1.82 11.11
C VAL A 103 2.82 1.35 10.56
N ARG A 104 2.80 0.24 9.83
CA ARG A 104 3.96 -0.17 9.04
C ARG A 104 4.34 0.98 8.10
N SER A 105 5.62 1.21 7.90
CA SER A 105 6.15 2.26 7.03
C SER A 105 7.14 1.67 6.04
N ALA A 106 7.43 2.42 4.97
CA ALA A 106 8.61 2.17 4.17
C ALA A 106 9.87 2.10 5.06
N PRO A 107 10.85 1.26 4.73
CA PRO A 107 12.09 1.14 5.50
C PRO A 107 13.04 2.34 5.30
N LEU A 108 12.69 3.25 4.38
CA LEU A 108 13.41 4.49 4.09
C LEU A 108 12.58 5.72 4.47
N GLN A 109 13.25 6.83 4.77
CA GLN A 109 12.56 8.06 5.12
C GLN A 109 11.80 8.61 3.90
N PRO A 110 10.55 9.07 4.05
CA PRO A 110 9.76 9.58 2.92
C PRO A 110 10.42 10.74 2.17
N VAL A 111 11.17 11.59 2.88
CA VAL A 111 11.91 12.71 2.28
C VAL A 111 12.98 12.23 1.30
N ASP A 112 13.70 11.15 1.65
CA ASP A 112 14.74 10.57 0.80
C ASP A 112 14.11 9.89 -0.43
N LEU A 113 12.97 9.21 -0.24
CA LEU A 113 12.23 8.60 -1.35
C LEU A 113 11.76 9.63 -2.37
N VAL A 114 11.11 10.70 -1.91
CA VAL A 114 10.65 11.79 -2.77
C VAL A 114 11.83 12.50 -3.43
N TYR A 115 12.94 12.66 -2.73
CA TYR A 115 14.17 13.20 -3.31
C TYR A 115 14.69 12.33 -4.46
N THR A 116 14.79 11.02 -4.28
CA THR A 116 15.20 10.07 -5.34
C THR A 116 14.28 10.13 -6.55
N ILE A 117 12.96 10.20 -6.35
CA ILE A 117 11.99 10.36 -7.45
C ILE A 117 12.26 11.67 -8.20
N LYS A 118 12.47 12.78 -7.49
CA LYS A 118 12.78 14.09 -8.11
C LYS A 118 14.09 14.05 -8.90
N GLN A 119 15.13 13.40 -8.38
CA GLN A 119 16.38 13.20 -9.12
C GLN A 119 16.17 12.37 -10.40
N ALA A 120 15.37 11.30 -10.33
CA ALA A 120 15.05 10.48 -11.49
C ALA A 120 14.30 11.29 -12.56
N MET A 121 13.32 12.13 -12.15
CA MET A 121 12.63 13.07 -13.03
C MET A 121 13.60 14.07 -13.69
N GLU A 122 14.51 14.64 -12.91
CA GLU A 122 15.50 15.60 -13.41
C GLU A 122 16.44 14.99 -14.46
N SER A 123 16.76 13.71 -14.31
CA SER A 123 17.63 12.94 -15.21
C SER A 123 16.99 12.56 -16.56
N ILE A 124 15.68 12.79 -16.75
CA ILE A 124 15.01 12.58 -18.03
C ILE A 124 15.55 13.60 -19.03
N SER A 125 16.16 13.12 -20.12
CA SER A 125 16.81 13.94 -21.13
C SER A 125 15.82 14.49 -22.15
N ASP A 126 14.77 13.74 -22.49
CA ASP A 126 13.73 14.20 -23.40
C ASP A 126 12.83 15.27 -22.74
N PRO A 127 12.78 16.51 -23.29
CA PRO A 127 12.09 17.62 -22.64
C PRO A 127 10.56 17.45 -22.61
N GLU A 128 9.95 16.78 -23.59
CA GLU A 128 8.50 16.56 -23.61
C GLU A 128 8.11 15.52 -22.55
N ILE A 129 8.86 14.41 -22.47
CA ILE A 129 8.64 13.39 -21.44
C ILE A 129 8.82 13.99 -20.05
N LYS A 130 9.91 14.75 -19.83
CA LYS A 130 10.18 15.41 -18.55
C LYS A 130 9.03 16.34 -18.15
N THR A 131 8.56 17.17 -19.08
CA THR A 131 7.43 18.10 -18.86
C THR A 131 6.16 17.36 -18.45
N ILE A 132 5.84 16.25 -19.12
CA ILE A 132 4.66 15.43 -18.80
C ILE A 132 4.79 14.82 -17.39
N VAL A 133 5.96 14.25 -17.07
CA VAL A 133 6.21 13.64 -15.75
C VAL A 133 6.10 14.68 -14.64
N GLU A 134 6.75 15.84 -14.79
CA GLU A 134 6.68 16.94 -13.83
C GLU A 134 5.26 17.43 -13.60
N TYR A 135 4.46 17.56 -14.67
CA TYR A 135 3.06 17.95 -14.57
C TYR A 135 2.23 16.96 -13.74
N CYS A 136 2.36 15.66 -14.02
CA CYS A 136 1.61 14.62 -13.33
C CYS A 136 2.01 14.50 -11.85
N VAL A 137 3.32 14.49 -11.55
CA VAL A 137 3.82 14.39 -10.17
C VAL A 137 3.38 15.59 -9.33
N LYS A 138 3.37 16.80 -9.90
CA LYS A 138 2.94 18.02 -9.20
C LYS A 138 1.51 17.95 -8.68
N LYS A 139 0.62 17.14 -9.27
CA LYS A 139 -0.74 16.96 -8.77
C LYS A 139 -0.82 16.25 -7.41
N VAL A 140 0.24 15.53 -7.02
CA VAL A 140 0.26 14.67 -5.84
C VAL A 140 1.51 14.80 -4.97
N ASP A 141 2.38 15.79 -5.23
CA ASP A 141 3.71 15.94 -4.57
C ASP A 141 3.61 15.96 -3.04
N ASP A 142 2.59 16.64 -2.50
CA ASP A 142 2.30 16.71 -1.06
C ASP A 142 1.87 15.37 -0.46
N LYS A 143 1.28 14.49 -1.29
CA LYS A 143 0.72 13.20 -0.86
C LYS A 143 1.75 12.05 -0.93
N LEU A 144 2.76 12.15 -1.79
CA LEU A 144 3.75 11.08 -1.99
C LEU A 144 4.51 10.69 -0.71
N MET A 145 4.64 11.62 0.25
CA MET A 145 5.32 11.35 1.52
C MET A 145 4.58 10.37 2.45
N HIS A 146 3.30 10.07 2.20
CA HIS A 146 2.51 9.28 3.14
C HIS A 146 1.56 8.25 2.51
N VAL A 147 1.23 8.36 1.22
CA VAL A 147 0.26 7.47 0.57
C VAL A 147 0.82 6.04 0.43
N PRO A 148 0.02 5.00 0.76
CA PRO A 148 0.36 3.60 0.50
C PRO A 148 0.20 3.25 -0.99
N ALA A 149 0.89 2.23 -1.48
CA ALA A 149 0.71 1.79 -2.88
C ALA A 149 -0.52 0.88 -3.07
N ALA A 150 -1.06 0.30 -2.01
CA ALA A 150 -2.22 -0.59 -2.08
C ALA A 150 -3.01 -0.61 -0.78
N LYS A 151 -4.26 -1.10 -0.84
CA LYS A 151 -5.09 -1.30 0.37
C LYS A 151 -4.65 -2.49 1.22
N THR A 152 -4.29 -3.61 0.58
CA THR A 152 -3.98 -4.88 1.29
C THR A 152 -2.80 -5.67 0.72
N HIS A 153 -2.19 -5.21 -0.37
CA HIS A 153 -1.13 -5.95 -1.08
C HIS A 153 0.26 -5.32 -0.85
N HIS A 154 1.16 -5.44 -1.82
CA HIS A 154 2.51 -4.89 -1.74
C HIS A 154 2.46 -3.41 -1.38
N HIS A 155 3.41 -2.99 -0.54
CA HIS A 155 3.57 -1.59 -0.14
C HIS A 155 2.29 -0.95 0.45
N ALA A 156 1.42 -1.74 1.09
CA ALA A 156 0.24 -1.27 1.81
C ALA A 156 0.59 -0.66 3.18
N TYR A 157 1.46 0.35 3.15
CA TYR A 157 2.02 0.99 4.34
C TYR A 157 2.39 2.46 4.07
N PHE A 158 2.67 3.20 5.14
CA PHE A 158 3.03 4.61 5.07
C PHE A 158 4.22 4.87 4.14
N ALA A 159 4.09 5.82 3.22
CA ALA A 159 5.05 6.12 2.14
C ALA A 159 5.32 4.95 1.16
N GLY A 160 4.44 3.95 1.13
CA GLY A 160 4.61 2.75 0.32
C GLY A 160 4.64 3.03 -1.19
N LEU A 161 3.85 4.00 -1.68
CA LEU A 161 3.85 4.34 -3.12
C LEU A 161 5.20 4.92 -3.56
N ALA A 162 5.78 5.83 -2.79
CA ALA A 162 7.09 6.40 -3.11
C ALA A 162 8.19 5.33 -3.04
N TYR A 163 8.11 4.41 -2.06
CA TYR A 163 9.06 3.31 -1.93
C TYR A 163 9.00 2.34 -3.11
N HIS A 164 7.78 1.98 -3.55
CA HIS A 164 7.54 1.16 -4.73
C HIS A 164 8.16 1.79 -5.99
N ILE A 165 7.90 3.08 -6.25
CA ILE A 165 8.47 3.80 -7.39
C ILE A 165 10.00 3.79 -7.34
N VAL A 166 10.62 4.05 -6.17
CA VAL A 166 12.09 4.06 -6.03
C VAL A 166 12.69 2.69 -6.33
N ARG A 167 12.12 1.60 -5.79
CA ARG A 167 12.61 0.24 -6.07
C ARG A 167 12.48 -0.12 -7.55
N MET A 168 11.37 0.25 -8.17
CA MET A 168 11.18 0.06 -9.60
C MET A 168 12.19 0.88 -10.43
N LEU A 169 12.54 2.10 -10.01
CA LEU A 169 13.56 2.91 -10.67
C LEU A 169 14.94 2.24 -10.62
N GLU A 170 15.33 1.67 -9.48
CA GLU A 170 16.57 0.89 -9.34
C GLU A 170 16.58 -0.35 -10.25
N LEU A 171 15.48 -1.10 -10.28
CA LEU A 171 15.30 -2.24 -11.19
C LEU A 171 15.32 -1.81 -12.66
N GLY A 172 14.66 -0.69 -12.98
CA GLY A 172 14.59 -0.11 -14.32
C GLY A 172 15.95 0.33 -14.84
N GLU A 173 16.77 0.95 -13.99
CA GLU A 173 18.16 1.29 -14.32
C GLU A 173 18.98 0.03 -14.64
N PHE A 174 18.88 -1.00 -13.80
CA PHE A 174 19.56 -2.28 -14.03
C PHE A 174 19.13 -2.93 -15.36
N VAL A 175 17.81 -2.98 -15.61
CA VAL A 175 17.26 -3.56 -16.85
C VAL A 175 17.70 -2.76 -18.08
N CYS A 176 17.66 -1.43 -18.04
CA CYS A 176 18.12 -0.59 -19.17
C CYS A 176 19.61 -0.75 -19.43
N LYS A 177 20.44 -0.91 -18.40
CA LYS A 177 21.87 -1.20 -18.55
C LYS A 177 22.12 -2.55 -19.24
N GLN A 178 21.32 -3.57 -18.91
CA GLN A 178 21.44 -4.90 -19.50
C GLN A 178 20.78 -5.00 -20.89
N ARG A 179 19.77 -4.16 -21.16
CA ARG A 179 19.02 -4.06 -22.42
C ARG A 179 19.10 -2.65 -23.01
N PRO A 180 20.23 -2.26 -23.64
CA PRO A 180 20.42 -0.90 -24.17
C PRO A 180 19.47 -0.49 -25.31
N PHE A 181 18.68 -1.42 -25.85
CA PHE A 181 17.67 -1.11 -26.86
C PHE A 181 16.41 -0.45 -26.28
N LEU A 182 16.24 -0.51 -24.96
CA LEU A 182 15.14 0.18 -24.26
C LEU A 182 15.42 1.67 -24.17
N ASN A 183 14.38 2.49 -24.37
CA ASN A 183 14.47 3.91 -24.09
C ASN A 183 14.42 4.15 -22.56
N ALA A 184 15.56 4.51 -21.98
CA ALA A 184 15.69 4.72 -20.54
C ALA A 184 14.80 5.85 -19.98
N ASP A 185 14.59 6.92 -20.75
CA ASP A 185 13.72 8.03 -20.34
C ASP A 185 12.25 7.59 -20.29
N MET A 186 11.83 6.80 -21.27
CA MET A 186 10.49 6.23 -21.34
C MET A 186 10.24 5.21 -20.21
N VAL A 187 11.23 4.36 -19.90
CA VAL A 187 11.16 3.43 -18.74
C VAL A 187 11.05 4.19 -17.41
N LYS A 188 11.93 5.17 -17.17
CA LYS A 188 11.87 6.03 -15.96
C LYS A 188 10.52 6.74 -15.84
N ALA A 189 10.04 7.35 -16.93
CA ALA A 189 8.76 8.04 -16.95
C ALA A 189 7.58 7.09 -16.70
N GLY A 190 7.55 5.92 -17.35
CA GLY A 190 6.53 4.91 -17.13
C GLY A 190 6.49 4.43 -15.68
N ILE A 191 7.65 4.20 -15.06
CA ILE A 191 7.75 3.83 -13.65
C ILE A 191 7.19 4.94 -12.75
N ILE A 192 7.53 6.20 -12.99
CA ILE A 192 7.02 7.30 -12.15
C ILE A 192 5.50 7.47 -12.32
N LEU A 193 4.97 7.21 -13.53
CA LEU A 193 3.59 7.55 -13.89
C LEU A 193 2.57 6.42 -13.70
N HIS A 194 2.96 5.14 -13.75
CA HIS A 194 2.00 4.02 -13.81
C HIS A 194 0.94 4.05 -12.70
N ASP A 195 1.36 4.42 -11.49
CA ASP A 195 0.55 4.45 -10.28
C ASP A 195 0.36 5.86 -9.68
N ILE A 196 0.79 6.92 -10.38
CA ILE A 196 0.86 8.28 -9.81
C ILE A 196 -0.49 8.84 -9.37
N ALA A 197 -1.60 8.30 -9.89
CA ALA A 197 -2.95 8.71 -9.56
C ALA A 197 -3.59 7.93 -8.38
N LYS A 198 -2.89 6.94 -7.80
CA LYS A 198 -3.33 6.24 -6.58
C LYS A 198 -3.71 7.16 -5.40
N PRO A 199 -3.03 8.30 -5.16
CA PRO A 199 -3.43 9.28 -4.15
C PRO A 199 -4.83 9.88 -4.33
N GLU A 200 -5.40 9.88 -5.55
CA GLU A 200 -6.78 10.33 -5.80
C GLU A 200 -7.77 9.16 -5.84
N GLU A 201 -7.29 7.95 -6.11
CA GLU A 201 -8.11 6.74 -6.10
C GLU A 201 -8.50 6.31 -4.69
N MET A 202 -7.58 6.47 -3.73
CA MET A 202 -7.72 5.94 -2.37
C MET A 202 -8.00 7.04 -1.34
N ILE A 203 -9.01 6.82 -0.50
CA ILE A 203 -9.22 7.57 0.74
C ILE A 203 -8.29 6.95 1.78
N SER A 204 -7.12 7.54 1.93
CA SER A 204 -6.11 7.09 2.88
C SER A 204 -5.75 8.17 3.88
N GLN A 205 -5.44 7.74 5.10
CA GLN A 205 -4.92 8.60 6.14
C GLN A 205 -3.80 7.83 6.84
N LEU A 206 -2.64 8.47 6.99
CA LEU A 206 -1.49 7.92 7.70
C LEU A 206 -1.03 6.55 7.16
N GLY A 207 -1.03 6.35 5.84
CA GLY A 207 -0.58 5.09 5.24
C GLY A 207 -1.61 3.96 5.24
N ILE A 208 -2.82 4.19 5.77
CA ILE A 208 -3.89 3.19 5.79
C ILE A 208 -5.04 3.66 4.89
N VAL A 209 -5.45 2.77 4.00
CA VAL A 209 -6.58 3.00 3.08
C VAL A 209 -7.88 2.59 3.75
N ALA A 210 -8.73 3.56 4.07
CA ALA A 210 -10.06 3.29 4.62
C ALA A 210 -11.01 2.78 3.53
N ASP A 211 -11.09 3.50 2.41
CA ASP A 211 -11.96 3.18 1.28
C ASP A 211 -11.38 3.77 -0.03
N TYR A 212 -12.05 3.53 -1.15
CA TYR A 212 -11.79 4.16 -2.43
C TYR A 212 -12.71 5.38 -2.63
N SER A 213 -12.18 6.43 -3.27
CA SER A 213 -12.97 7.61 -3.63
C SER A 213 -14.03 7.25 -4.69
N VAL A 214 -15.05 8.09 -4.87
CA VAL A 214 -16.06 7.87 -5.92
C VAL A 214 -15.39 7.80 -7.29
N GLN A 215 -14.43 8.71 -7.54
CA GLN A 215 -13.65 8.70 -8.77
C GLN A 215 -12.78 7.45 -8.89
N GLY A 216 -12.13 7.02 -7.80
CA GLY A 216 -11.37 5.77 -7.77
C GLY A 216 -12.21 4.54 -8.10
N LYS A 217 -13.44 4.46 -7.58
CA LYS A 217 -14.38 3.35 -7.84
C LYS A 217 -14.91 3.34 -9.28
N LEU A 218 -15.13 4.52 -9.87
CA LEU A 218 -15.73 4.65 -11.21
C LEU A 218 -14.71 4.69 -12.35
N VAL A 219 -13.51 5.24 -12.11
CA VAL A 219 -12.50 5.53 -13.13
C VAL A 219 -11.21 4.73 -12.88
N GLY A 220 -10.73 4.70 -11.64
CA GLY A 220 -9.48 4.03 -11.26
C GLY A 220 -8.21 4.79 -11.65
N HIS A 221 -7.10 4.51 -10.95
CA HIS A 221 -5.84 5.26 -11.12
C HIS A 221 -5.26 5.15 -12.54
N ILE A 222 -5.38 4.00 -13.21
CA ILE A 222 -4.84 3.78 -14.56
C ILE A 222 -5.42 4.78 -15.57
N ALA A 223 -6.75 4.90 -15.61
CA ALA A 223 -7.43 5.82 -16.51
C ALA A 223 -7.19 7.28 -16.10
N MET A 224 -7.12 7.58 -14.79
CA MET A 224 -6.78 8.92 -14.31
C MET A 224 -5.38 9.36 -14.72
N ALA A 225 -4.36 8.51 -14.55
CA ALA A 225 -2.98 8.80 -14.95
C ALA A 225 -2.84 8.98 -16.47
N SER A 226 -3.53 8.16 -17.28
CA SER A 226 -3.59 8.36 -18.74
C SER A 226 -4.23 9.71 -19.13
N ASN A 227 -5.28 10.13 -18.40
CA ASN A 227 -5.90 11.44 -18.59
C ASN A 227 -4.97 12.59 -18.17
N TRP A 228 -4.17 12.41 -17.12
CA TRP A 228 -3.19 13.43 -16.69
C TRP A 228 -2.06 13.62 -17.71
N ILE A 229 -1.63 12.54 -18.37
CA ILE A 229 -0.66 12.62 -19.49
C ILE A 229 -1.24 13.46 -20.63
N MET A 230 -2.49 13.22 -21.02
CA MET A 230 -3.18 14.01 -22.04
C MET A 230 -3.35 15.47 -21.60
N GLU A 231 -3.74 15.71 -20.34
CA GLU A 231 -3.84 17.08 -19.80
C GLU A 231 -2.49 17.81 -19.85
N ALA A 232 -1.39 17.13 -19.48
CA ALA A 232 -0.05 17.68 -19.52
C ALA A 232 0.35 18.13 -20.93
N ALA A 233 0.05 17.30 -21.93
CA ALA A 233 0.35 17.60 -23.33
C ALA A 233 -0.40 18.86 -23.79
N ILE A 234 -1.71 18.94 -23.53
CA ILE A 234 -2.55 20.10 -23.86
C ILE A 234 -2.02 21.38 -23.19
N ARG A 235 -1.73 21.31 -21.88
CA ARG A 235 -1.30 22.47 -21.08
C ARG A 235 0.07 22.99 -21.50
N SER A 236 0.91 22.13 -22.04
CA SER A 236 2.29 22.44 -22.38
C SER A 236 2.50 22.68 -23.88
N GLY A 237 1.43 22.61 -24.68
CA GLY A 237 1.51 22.76 -26.15
C GLY A 237 2.27 21.64 -26.85
N ILE A 238 2.34 20.45 -26.23
CA ILE A 238 2.92 19.26 -26.86
C ILE A 238 1.87 18.70 -27.83
N ASP A 239 2.32 18.31 -29.02
CA ASP A 239 1.45 17.70 -30.03
C ASP A 239 0.75 16.46 -29.45
N LEU A 240 -0.57 16.38 -29.61
CA LEU A 240 -1.38 15.26 -29.12
C LEU A 240 -1.13 13.99 -29.95
N ASP A 241 -0.65 14.14 -31.19
CA ASP A 241 -0.23 13.03 -32.03
C ASP A 241 1.24 12.63 -31.77
N SER A 242 1.90 13.22 -30.76
CA SER A 242 3.26 12.86 -30.38
C SER A 242 3.35 11.38 -29.99
N PRO A 243 4.29 10.62 -30.58
CA PRO A 243 4.51 9.21 -30.21
C PRO A 243 4.92 9.06 -28.74
N LYS A 244 5.44 10.11 -28.09
CA LYS A 244 5.81 10.10 -26.68
C LYS A 244 4.58 10.16 -25.78
N VAL A 245 3.60 11.01 -26.13
CA VAL A 245 2.31 11.08 -25.41
C VAL A 245 1.60 9.74 -25.51
N LEU A 246 1.47 9.21 -26.74
CA LEU A 246 0.85 7.90 -26.98
C LEU A 246 1.59 6.77 -26.26
N GLY A 247 2.93 6.78 -26.31
CA GLY A 247 3.78 5.79 -25.65
C GLY A 247 3.60 5.78 -24.12
N LEU A 248 3.60 6.95 -23.48
CA LEU A 248 3.40 7.07 -22.04
C LEU A 248 1.98 6.63 -21.64
N GLN A 249 0.95 7.03 -22.40
CA GLN A 249 -0.41 6.54 -22.17
C GLN A 249 -0.47 5.01 -22.29
N HIS A 250 0.14 4.43 -23.32
CA HIS A 250 0.17 2.98 -23.50
C HIS A 250 0.86 2.26 -22.35
N MET A 251 2.01 2.77 -21.88
CA MET A 251 2.70 2.19 -20.72
C MET A 251 1.80 2.18 -19.48
N VAL A 252 1.15 3.29 -19.16
CA VAL A 252 0.22 3.36 -18.02
C VAL A 252 -0.97 2.42 -18.23
N LEU A 253 -1.62 2.44 -19.40
CA LEU A 253 -2.80 1.62 -19.67
C LEU A 253 -2.48 0.11 -19.64
N SER A 254 -1.25 -0.28 -19.95
CA SER A 254 -0.89 -1.70 -20.12
C SER A 254 -0.08 -2.34 -19.00
N HIS A 255 0.35 -1.58 -17.98
CA HIS A 255 1.34 -2.10 -17.02
C HIS A 255 0.88 -3.30 -16.18
N HIS A 256 -0.43 -3.46 -15.91
CA HIS A 256 -0.95 -4.67 -15.26
C HIS A 256 -1.09 -5.87 -16.22
N ASN A 257 -0.84 -5.70 -17.52
CA ASN A 257 -0.87 -6.75 -18.54
C ASN A 257 -2.25 -7.36 -18.84
N LEU A 258 -2.86 -8.06 -17.89
CA LEU A 258 -4.12 -8.77 -18.11
C LEU A 258 -5.34 -7.90 -17.78
N GLY A 259 -6.43 -8.10 -18.53
CA GLY A 259 -7.69 -7.40 -18.29
C GLY A 259 -8.26 -7.71 -16.91
N GLU A 260 -8.13 -8.95 -16.43
CA GLU A 260 -8.51 -9.34 -15.07
C GLU A 260 -7.67 -8.65 -13.97
N TRP A 261 -6.51 -8.07 -14.30
CA TRP A 261 -5.68 -7.30 -13.37
C TRP A 261 -5.95 -5.79 -13.48
N GLY A 262 -6.87 -5.37 -14.35
CA GLY A 262 -7.36 -3.99 -14.45
C GLY A 262 -6.79 -3.19 -15.62
N SER A 263 -5.84 -3.73 -16.39
CA SER A 263 -5.31 -3.06 -17.58
C SER A 263 -6.30 -3.10 -18.75
N PRO A 264 -6.63 -1.96 -19.40
CA PRO A 264 -7.48 -1.96 -20.58
C PRO A 264 -6.87 -2.67 -21.81
N VAL A 265 -5.54 -2.68 -21.92
CA VAL A 265 -4.79 -3.25 -23.05
C VAL A 265 -3.52 -3.94 -22.56
N GLN A 266 -2.92 -4.80 -23.39
CA GLN A 266 -1.66 -5.49 -23.08
C GLN A 266 -0.43 -4.66 -23.47
N PRO A 267 0.76 -4.93 -22.87
CA PRO A 267 2.01 -4.33 -23.29
C PRO A 267 2.33 -4.64 -24.75
N GLN A 268 2.60 -3.60 -25.54
CA GLN A 268 2.84 -3.71 -26.98
C GLN A 268 4.04 -2.87 -27.45
N THR A 269 4.75 -2.24 -26.51
CA THR A 269 6.06 -1.60 -26.73
C THR A 269 7.09 -2.30 -25.86
N ALA A 270 8.37 -2.21 -26.23
CA ALA A 270 9.44 -2.83 -25.45
C ALA A 270 9.49 -2.29 -24.01
N GLU A 271 9.27 -0.98 -23.86
CA GLU A 271 9.25 -0.28 -22.59
C GLU A 271 8.04 -0.67 -21.75
N ALA A 272 6.85 -0.85 -22.35
CA ALA A 272 5.67 -1.33 -21.62
C ALA A 272 5.86 -2.77 -21.14
N VAL A 273 6.48 -3.64 -21.96
CA VAL A 273 6.82 -5.02 -21.56
C VAL A 273 7.80 -5.00 -20.39
N ALA A 274 8.82 -4.13 -20.44
CA ALA A 274 9.77 -3.97 -19.34
C ALA A 274 9.09 -3.46 -18.08
N LEU A 275 8.26 -2.39 -18.17
CA LEU A 275 7.53 -1.81 -17.04
C LEU A 275 6.67 -2.86 -16.33
N HIS A 276 5.88 -3.63 -17.08
CA HIS A 276 5.04 -4.68 -16.52
C HIS A 276 5.86 -5.68 -15.68
N HIS A 277 6.99 -6.13 -16.19
CA HIS A 277 7.82 -7.10 -15.48
C HIS A 277 8.57 -6.49 -14.30
N ILE A 278 8.99 -5.22 -14.39
CA ILE A 278 9.62 -4.50 -13.28
C ILE A 278 8.63 -4.35 -12.11
N ASP A 279 7.41 -3.89 -12.40
CA ASP A 279 6.32 -3.79 -11.42
C ASP A 279 6.03 -5.17 -10.80
N ALA A 280 5.81 -6.19 -11.64
CA ALA A 280 5.51 -7.53 -11.16
C ALA A 280 6.61 -8.13 -10.28
N ILE A 281 7.90 -7.87 -10.58
CA ILE A 281 9.02 -8.32 -9.75
C ILE A 281 8.97 -7.64 -8.38
N ASP A 282 8.83 -6.32 -8.35
CA ASP A 282 8.82 -5.56 -7.10
C ASP A 282 7.60 -5.93 -6.23
N ALA A 283 6.41 -5.89 -6.81
CA ALA A 283 5.16 -6.26 -6.17
C ALA A 283 5.21 -7.68 -5.57
N LYS A 284 5.66 -8.68 -6.35
CA LYS A 284 5.69 -10.08 -5.89
C LYS A 284 6.74 -10.29 -4.81
N LEU A 285 7.94 -9.74 -4.97
CA LEU A 285 9.01 -9.89 -3.98
C LEU A 285 8.71 -9.13 -2.69
N GLN A 286 8.09 -7.94 -2.77
CA GLN A 286 7.65 -7.23 -1.57
C GLN A 286 6.61 -8.05 -0.79
N MET A 287 5.65 -8.70 -1.46
CA MET A 287 4.69 -9.56 -0.76
C MET A 287 5.38 -10.77 -0.08
N VAL A 288 6.44 -11.31 -0.68
CA VAL A 288 7.25 -12.37 -0.05
C VAL A 288 8.00 -11.84 1.17
N GLU A 289 8.69 -10.71 1.03
CA GLU A 289 9.44 -10.04 2.11
C GLU A 289 8.52 -9.76 3.30
N ASP A 290 7.37 -9.13 3.03
CA ASP A 290 6.33 -8.82 4.01
C ASP A 290 5.84 -10.07 4.76
N ALA A 291 5.59 -11.15 4.02
CA ALA A 291 5.09 -12.39 4.60
C ALA A 291 6.16 -13.09 5.46
N LEU A 292 7.42 -13.09 5.02
CA LEU A 292 8.53 -13.68 5.78
C LEU A 292 8.85 -12.89 7.05
N ASP A 293 8.75 -11.56 7.01
CA ASP A 293 9.03 -10.68 8.15
C ASP A 293 7.95 -10.76 9.24
N THR A 294 6.70 -10.96 8.82
CA THR A 294 5.54 -11.03 9.73
C THR A 294 5.26 -12.45 10.23
N THR A 295 5.72 -13.48 9.51
CA THR A 295 5.63 -14.88 9.95
C THR A 295 6.65 -15.14 11.05
N ALA A 296 6.22 -15.76 12.16
CA ALA A 296 7.09 -16.10 13.28
C ALA A 296 8.30 -16.92 12.81
N ALA A 297 9.49 -16.66 13.37
CA ALA A 297 10.73 -17.33 12.96
C ALA A 297 10.71 -18.85 13.22
N THR A 298 9.83 -19.32 14.11
CA THR A 298 9.59 -20.74 14.40
C THR A 298 8.79 -21.45 13.31
N GLU A 299 8.05 -20.70 12.49
CA GLU A 299 7.22 -21.22 11.41
C GLU A 299 8.04 -21.33 10.12
N GLU A 300 7.98 -22.50 9.49
CA GLU A 300 8.69 -22.75 8.23
C GLU A 300 7.93 -22.25 7.01
N TRP A 301 6.62 -22.03 7.12
CA TRP A 301 5.75 -21.61 6.02
C TRP A 301 5.01 -20.33 6.39
N THR A 302 4.98 -19.38 5.45
CA THR A 302 4.11 -18.20 5.58
C THR A 302 2.63 -18.60 5.40
N PRO A 303 1.68 -17.74 5.82
CA PRO A 303 0.31 -17.81 5.31
C PRO A 303 0.27 -17.72 3.77
N MET A 304 -0.86 -18.14 3.18
CA MET A 304 -1.09 -18.05 1.74
C MET A 304 -1.14 -16.59 1.26
N ILE A 305 -0.41 -16.28 0.19
CA ILE A 305 -0.27 -14.93 -0.35
C ILE A 305 -1.13 -14.81 -1.61
N ARG A 306 -2.21 -14.02 -1.55
CA ARG A 306 -3.19 -13.89 -2.65
C ARG A 306 -2.54 -13.44 -3.97
N GLY A 307 -1.63 -12.47 -3.92
CA GLY A 307 -0.92 -11.95 -5.10
C GLY A 307 0.15 -12.87 -5.68
N LEU A 308 0.37 -14.03 -5.06
CA LEU A 308 1.22 -15.11 -5.57
C LEU A 308 0.38 -16.36 -5.87
N GLU A 309 -0.76 -16.15 -6.52
CA GLU A 309 -1.70 -17.21 -6.90
C GLU A 309 -2.10 -18.09 -5.69
N ASN A 310 -2.26 -17.46 -4.51
CA ASN A 310 -2.52 -18.10 -3.23
C ASN A 310 -1.45 -19.14 -2.84
N LYS A 311 -0.16 -18.86 -3.03
CA LYS A 311 0.93 -19.73 -2.54
C LYS A 311 1.45 -19.28 -1.19
N ALA A 312 1.83 -20.23 -0.35
CA ALA A 312 2.67 -20.01 0.83
C ALA A 312 4.15 -20.06 0.43
N ILE A 313 5.00 -19.35 1.16
CA ILE A 313 6.44 -19.34 0.94
C ILE A 313 7.12 -20.14 2.04
N TYR A 314 8.01 -21.03 1.64
CA TYR A 314 8.87 -21.79 2.54
C TYR A 314 10.10 -20.95 2.92
N ARG A 315 10.39 -20.86 4.22
CA ARG A 315 11.60 -20.24 4.75
C ARG A 315 12.78 -21.20 4.57
N LEU A 316 13.58 -20.95 3.54
CA LEU A 316 14.82 -21.69 3.32
C LEU A 316 15.79 -21.45 4.49
N LYS A 317 16.26 -22.54 5.10
CA LYS A 317 17.30 -22.55 6.13
C LYS A 317 18.67 -22.71 5.46
N VAL A 318 19.16 -21.63 4.84
CA VAL A 318 20.48 -21.58 4.19
C VAL A 318 21.42 -20.64 4.95
#